data_AF-D8F8U5-F1
#
_entry.id   AF-D8F8U5-F1
#
_cell.length_a   1.000
_cell.length_b   1.000
_cell.length_c   1.000
_cell.angle_alpha   90.00
_cell.angle_beta   90.00
_cell.angle_gamma   90.00
#
_symmetry.space_group_name_H-M   'P 1'
#
loop_
_entity.id
_entity.type
_entity.pdbx_description
1 polymer ?
#
loop_
_entity_poly.entity_id
_entity_poly.type
_entity_poly.pdbx_seq_one_letter_code
_entity_poly.pdbx_strand_id
1 'polypeptide(L)'
;TDLKLSVEQIIEYYGARWKIESGFKEIKQDIGSSKSQTRNAQAVINHINFSIMAATIIWIYGSRLENIPERRHKVKGRNSFAFSDLRHIIAKSALSDDFHAVCNQDNKLPRKSFLEALLRMVG
;
A
#
# COMPACT_ATOMS: atom_id res chain seq x y z
N THR A 1 -9.06 -4.95 -29.35
CA THR A 1 -9.68 -3.62 -29.54
C THR A 1 -11.08 -3.83 -30.03
N ASP A 2 -12.08 -3.37 -29.30
CA ASP A 2 -13.47 -3.45 -29.77
C ASP A 2 -13.70 -2.33 -30.80
N LEU A 3 -14.00 -2.72 -32.03
CA LEU A 3 -14.19 -1.81 -33.17
C LEU A 3 -15.61 -1.21 -33.20
N LYS A 4 -16.50 -1.60 -32.27
CA LYS A 4 -17.87 -1.09 -32.19
C LYS A 4 -18.02 0.18 -31.35
N LEU A 5 -16.96 0.60 -30.65
CA LEU A 5 -17.00 1.78 -29.78
C LEU A 5 -17.03 3.06 -30.61
N SER A 6 -17.86 4.02 -30.19
CA SER A 6 -17.81 5.37 -30.74
C SER A 6 -16.51 6.09 -30.32
N VAL A 7 -16.17 7.18 -31.00
CA VAL A 7 -14.99 7.99 -30.67
C VAL A 7 -15.06 8.50 -29.22
N GLU A 8 -16.24 8.94 -28.78
CA GLU A 8 -16.49 9.41 -27.42
C GLU A 8 -16.24 8.30 -26.39
N GLN A 9 -16.78 7.10 -26.64
CA GLN A 9 -16.58 5.93 -25.77
C GLN A 9 -15.11 5.51 -25.71
N ILE A 10 -14.38 5.58 -26.83
CA ILE A 10 -12.94 5.30 -26.85
C ILE A 10 -12.21 6.28 -25.95
N ILE A 11 -12.45 7.58 -26.09
CA ILE A 11 -11.79 8.61 -25.26
C ILE A 11 -12.08 8.37 -23.78
N GLU A 12 -13.34 8.12 -23.43
CA GLU A 12 -13.76 7.89 -22.05
C GLU A 12 -13.13 6.62 -21.46
N TYR A 13 -13.31 5.47 -22.11
CA TYR A 13 -12.87 4.19 -21.58
C TYR A 13 -11.34 4.08 -21.51
N TYR A 14 -10.63 4.56 -22.53
CA TYR A 14 -9.17 4.51 -22.52
C TYR A 14 -8.57 5.54 -21.55
N GLY A 15 -9.21 6.71 -21.39
CA GLY A 15 -8.83 7.66 -20.35
C GLY A 15 -9.00 7.08 -18.94
N ALA A 16 -10.12 6.42 -18.67
CA ALA A 16 -10.37 5.73 -17.40
C ALA A 16 -9.37 4.58 -17.16
N ARG A 17 -9.16 3.72 -18.16
CA ARG A 17 -8.20 2.60 -18.10
C ARG A 17 -6.79 3.09 -17.76
N TRP A 18 -6.32 4.16 -18.43
CA TRP A 18 -4.99 4.69 -18.19
C TRP A 18 -4.81 5.20 -16.75
N LYS A 19 -5.83 5.87 -16.18
CA LYS A 19 -5.79 6.32 -14.77
C LYS A 19 -5.66 5.14 -13.81
N ILE A 20 -6.41 4.06 -14.06
CA ILE A 20 -6.36 2.84 -13.25
C ILE A 20 -4.99 2.16 -13.37
N GLU A 21 -4.48 1.99 -14.59
CA GLU A 21 -3.19 1.35 -14.84
C GLU A 21 -2.02 2.13 -14.24
N SER A 22 -2.04 3.46 -14.37
CA SER A 22 -1.03 4.34 -13.79
C SER A 22 -1.07 4.31 -12.26
N GLY A 23 -2.26 4.44 -11.67
CA GLY A 23 -2.43 4.36 -10.22
C GLY A 23 -2.00 2.99 -9.66
N PHE A 24 -2.31 1.89 -10.35
CA PHE A 24 -1.86 0.57 -9.93
C PHE A 24 -0.33 0.44 -10.01
N LYS A 25 0.30 0.98 -11.05
CA LYS A 25 1.75 1.00 -11.19
C LYS A 25 2.43 1.80 -10.06
N GLU A 26 1.87 2.96 -9.71
CA GLU A 26 2.36 3.81 -8.62
C GLU A 26 2.28 3.11 -7.27
N ILE A 27 1.12 2.56 -6.90
CA ILE A 27 0.97 1.88 -5.60
C ILE A 27 1.91 0.68 -5.50
N LYS A 28 2.09 -0.09 -6.58
CA LYS A 28 3.08 -1.18 -6.62
C LYS A 28 4.50 -0.69 -6.37
N GLN A 29 4.86 0.45 -6.93
CA GLN A 29 6.17 1.06 -6.70
C GLN A 29 6.31 1.51 -5.24
N ASP A 30 5.29 2.17 -4.70
CA ASP A 30 5.29 2.71 -3.35
C ASP A 30 5.46 1.61 -2.30
N ILE A 31 4.73 0.51 -2.42
CA ILE A 31 4.85 -0.62 -1.48
C ILE A 31 6.08 -1.51 -1.74
N GLY A 32 6.83 -1.27 -2.82
CA GLY A 32 8.03 -2.04 -3.17
C GLY A 32 7.77 -3.36 -3.92
N SER A 33 6.58 -3.54 -4.51
CA SER A 33 6.19 -4.73 -5.28
C SER A 33 6.22 -4.51 -6.80
N SER A 34 6.99 -3.52 -7.29
CA SER A 34 7.02 -3.14 -8.71
C SER A 34 7.45 -4.29 -9.64
N LYS A 35 8.27 -5.22 -9.14
CA LYS A 35 8.77 -6.38 -9.89
C LYS A 35 7.78 -7.56 -9.94
N SER A 36 6.73 -7.54 -9.12
CA SER A 36 5.74 -8.61 -9.06
C SER A 36 4.92 -8.67 -10.34
N GLN A 37 4.87 -9.83 -10.98
CA GLN A 37 4.13 -10.05 -12.22
C GLN A 37 2.67 -10.42 -11.93
N THR A 38 1.72 -9.82 -12.64
CA THR A 38 0.28 -10.12 -12.55
C THR A 38 -0.22 -10.54 -13.93
N ARG A 39 -0.08 -11.84 -14.25
CA ARG A 39 -0.26 -12.38 -15.62
C ARG A 39 -1.69 -12.85 -15.93
N ASN A 40 -2.59 -12.83 -14.96
CA ASN A 40 -3.99 -13.19 -15.14
C ASN A 40 -4.89 -12.29 -14.27
N ALA A 41 -6.19 -12.30 -14.57
CA ALA A 41 -7.18 -11.45 -13.89
C ALA A 41 -7.18 -11.65 -12.37
N GLN A 42 -7.11 -12.90 -11.90
CA GLN A 42 -7.09 -13.19 -10.46
C GLN A 42 -5.86 -12.60 -9.77
N ALA A 43 -4.69 -12.74 -10.40
CA ALA A 43 -3.44 -12.19 -9.89
C ALA A 43 -3.49 -10.66 -9.85
N VAL A 44 -4.08 -10.02 -10.86
CA VAL A 44 -4.31 -8.56 -10.86
C VAL A 44 -5.19 -8.15 -9.70
N ILE A 45 -6.36 -8.78 -9.52
CA ILE A 45 -7.31 -8.46 -8.45
C ILE A 45 -6.67 -8.65 -7.07
N ASN A 46 -6.05 -9.81 -6.84
CA ASN A 46 -5.38 -10.11 -5.57
C ASN A 46 -4.29 -9.08 -5.26
N HIS A 47 -3.50 -8.72 -6.26
CA HIS A 47 -2.41 -7.79 -6.08
C HIS A 47 -2.91 -6.36 -5.84
N ILE A 48 -3.97 -5.91 -6.52
CA ILE A 48 -4.60 -4.60 -6.26
C ILE A 48 -5.11 -4.55 -4.82
N ASN A 49 -5.87 -5.55 -4.39
CA ASN A 49 -6.43 -5.60 -3.03
C ASN A 49 -5.33 -5.59 -1.97
N PHE A 50 -4.28 -6.40 -2.16
CA PHE A 50 -3.11 -6.41 -1.28
C PHE A 50 -2.40 -5.05 -1.25
N SER A 51 -2.17 -4.46 -2.42
CA SER A 51 -1.49 -3.19 -2.56
C SER A 51 -2.23 -2.05 -1.86
N ILE A 52 -3.55 -1.97 -2.03
CA ILE A 52 -4.39 -0.99 -1.37
C ILE A 52 -4.39 -1.22 0.14
N MET A 53 -4.61 -2.45 0.60
CA MET A 53 -4.60 -2.78 2.03
C MET A 53 -3.26 -2.40 2.69
N ALA A 54 -2.14 -2.75 2.06
CA ALA A 54 -0.82 -2.41 2.57
C ALA A 54 -0.62 -0.89 2.66
N ALA A 55 -0.99 -0.15 1.61
CA ALA A 55 -0.91 1.31 1.60
C ALA A 55 -1.78 1.94 2.70
N THR A 56 -3.01 1.46 2.87
CA THR A 56 -3.93 1.92 3.92
C THR A 56 -3.36 1.68 5.31
N ILE A 57 -2.86 0.47 5.60
CA ILE A 57 -2.26 0.15 6.90
C ILE A 57 -1.03 1.03 7.19
N ILE A 58 -0.17 1.26 6.18
CA ILE A 58 1.00 2.14 6.33
C ILE A 58 0.55 3.56 6.67
N TRP A 59 -0.49 4.08 6.01
CA TRP A 59 -1.00 5.42 6.31
C TRP A 59 -1.65 5.52 7.68
N ILE A 60 -2.40 4.51 8.12
CA ILE A 60 -2.95 4.48 9.48
C ILE A 60 -1.84 4.41 10.53
N TYR A 61 -0.77 3.66 10.26
CA TYR A 61 0.40 3.67 11.13
C TYR A 61 1.00 5.08 11.21
N GLY A 62 1.19 5.75 10.06
CA GLY A 62 1.70 7.11 10.01
C GLY A 62 0.83 8.15 10.71
N SER A 63 -0.51 8.02 10.64
CA SER A 63 -1.43 8.95 11.30
C SER A 63 -1.43 8.82 12.82
N ARG A 64 -0.91 7.70 13.35
CA ARG A 64 -0.78 7.43 14.79
C ARG A 64 0.59 7.77 15.35
N LEU A 65 1.54 8.22 14.53
CA LEU A 65 2.84 8.64 15.01
C LEU A 65 2.71 9.96 15.78
N GLU A 66 3.14 9.97 17.04
CA GLU A 66 3.18 11.17 17.87
C GLU A 66 4.23 12.18 17.37
N ASN A 67 5.28 11.69 16.72
CA ASN A 67 6.39 12.48 16.22
C ASN A 67 6.62 12.24 14.73
N ILE A 68 7.09 13.28 14.03
CA ILE A 68 7.46 13.17 12.62
C ILE A 68 8.61 12.15 12.49
N PRO A 69 8.45 11.10 11.67
CA PRO A 69 9.47 10.08 11.47
C PRO A 69 10.74 10.67 10.83
N GLU A 70 11.90 10.10 11.17
CA GLU A 70 13.15 10.51 10.52
C GLU A 70 13.09 10.16 9.03
N ARG A 71 13.36 11.17 8.20
CA ARG A 71 13.28 11.05 6.75
C ARG A 71 14.47 10.28 6.20
N ARG A 72 14.21 9.38 5.25
CA ARG A 72 15.26 8.68 4.49
C ARG A 72 16.10 9.66 3.66
N HIS A 73 15.48 10.72 3.14
CA HIS A 73 16.14 11.78 2.39
C HIS A 73 15.77 13.15 2.96
N LYS A 74 16.71 13.80 3.64
CA LYS A 74 16.51 15.13 4.25
C LYS A 74 16.50 16.20 3.15
N VAL A 75 15.38 16.93 3.03
CA VAL A 75 15.24 18.06 2.10
C VAL A 75 15.04 19.33 2.92
N LYS A 76 15.88 20.34 2.67
CA LYS A 76 15.86 21.62 3.39
C LYS A 76 14.48 22.30 3.23
N GLY A 77 13.88 22.72 4.34
CA GLY A 77 12.62 23.49 4.34
C GLY A 77 11.31 22.68 4.28
N ARG A 78 11.37 21.34 4.33
CA ARG A 78 10.16 20.50 4.44
C ARG A 78 10.01 19.91 5.83
N ASN A 79 8.88 20.21 6.46
CA ASN A 79 8.51 19.71 7.79
C ASN A 79 7.52 18.53 7.74
N SER A 80 7.23 17.97 6.55
CA SER A 80 6.40 16.79 6.38
C SER A 80 7.22 15.54 6.00
N PHE A 81 6.68 14.37 6.31
CA PHE A 81 7.23 13.07 5.90
C PHE A 81 6.45 12.50 4.71
N ALA A 82 7.07 11.60 3.95
CA ALA A 82 6.46 10.92 2.82
C ALA A 82 6.09 9.47 3.15
N PHE A 83 5.26 8.85 2.30
CA PHE A 83 4.93 7.42 2.41
C PHE A 83 6.18 6.53 2.47
N SER A 84 7.22 6.89 1.70
CA SER A 84 8.50 6.17 1.70
C SER A 84 9.21 6.17 3.05
N ASP A 85 9.03 7.22 3.86
CA ASP A 85 9.63 7.32 5.20
C ASP A 85 8.94 6.35 6.15
N LEU A 86 7.60 6.28 6.13
CA LEU A 86 6.82 5.30 6.90
C LEU A 86 7.17 3.87 6.52
N ARG A 87 7.18 3.58 5.20
CA ARG A 87 7.56 2.26 4.69
C ARG A 87 8.97 1.88 5.13
N HIS A 88 9.91 2.82 5.15
CA HIS A 88 11.28 2.56 5.55
C HIS A 88 11.39 2.17 7.03
N ILE A 89 10.66 2.84 7.92
CA ILE A 89 10.62 2.49 9.35
C ILE A 89 10.02 1.11 9.55
N ILE A 90 8.88 0.82 8.92
CA ILE A 90 8.23 -0.50 9.01
C ILE A 90 9.17 -1.59 8.47
N ALA A 91 9.84 -1.36 7.34
CA ALA A 91 10.79 -2.31 6.79
C ALA A 91 12.00 -2.53 7.70
N LYS A 92 12.51 -1.47 8.35
CA LYS A 92 13.61 -1.58 9.32
C LYS A 92 13.18 -2.42 10.53
N SER A 93 11.98 -2.20 11.05
CA SER A 93 11.42 -3.00 12.15
C SER A 93 11.14 -4.45 11.73
N ALA A 94 10.70 -4.70 10.49
CA ALA A 94 10.47 -6.05 9.99
C ALA A 94 11.76 -6.86 9.79
N LEU A 95 12.88 -6.17 9.58
CA LEU A 95 14.21 -6.77 9.38
C LEU A 95 15.04 -6.81 10.67
N SER A 96 14.54 -6.33 11.80
CA SER A 96 15.27 -6.43 13.07
C SER A 96 15.21 -7.85 13.62
N ASP A 97 16.28 -8.30 14.27
CA ASP A 97 16.36 -9.65 14.86
C ASP A 97 15.21 -9.91 15.87
N ASP A 98 14.77 -8.86 16.57
CA ASP A 98 13.65 -8.88 17.51
C ASP A 98 12.27 -9.07 16.85
N PHE A 99 12.16 -8.91 15.54
CA PHE A 99 10.87 -9.01 14.85
C PHE A 99 10.26 -10.40 15.00
N HIS A 100 11.11 -11.44 14.89
CA HIS A 100 10.70 -12.82 15.12
C HIS A 100 10.24 -13.05 16.56
N ALA A 101 10.84 -12.39 17.55
CA ALA A 101 10.41 -12.49 18.95
C ALA A 101 9.03 -11.85 19.17
N VAL A 102 8.70 -10.76 18.47
CA VAL A 102 7.37 -10.11 18.56
C VAL A 102 6.31 -10.92 17.80
N CYS A 103 6.65 -11.49 16.64
CA CYS A 103 5.70 -12.25 15.81
C CYS A 103 5.49 -13.71 16.25
N ASN A 104 6.50 -14.35 16.88
CA ASN A 104 6.40 -15.71 17.41
C ASN A 104 5.92 -15.77 18.86
N GLN A 105 5.49 -14.65 19.46
CA GLN A 105 4.67 -14.76 20.66
C GLN A 105 3.36 -15.43 20.23
N ASP A 106 3.21 -16.71 20.59
CA ASP A 106 1.99 -17.54 20.51
C ASP A 106 0.87 -16.98 21.40
N ASN A 107 0.71 -15.66 21.44
CA ASN A 107 -0.53 -15.04 21.81
C ASN A 107 -1.53 -15.53 20.77
N LYS A 108 -2.48 -16.39 21.19
CA LYS A 108 -3.65 -16.76 20.39
C LYS A 108 -4.36 -15.47 19.99
N LEU A 109 -3.94 -14.85 18.89
CA LEU A 109 -4.61 -13.72 18.30
C LEU A 109 -6.01 -14.26 17.97
N PRO A 110 -7.08 -13.74 18.62
CA PRO A 110 -8.41 -14.13 18.22
C PRO A 110 -8.48 -13.77 16.74
N ARG A 111 -8.71 -14.72 15.84
CA ARG A 111 -8.71 -14.49 14.38
C ARG A 111 -9.66 -13.33 13.97
N LYS A 112 -10.62 -13.00 14.85
CA LYS A 112 -11.50 -11.83 14.75
C LYS A 112 -10.77 -10.48 14.93
N SER A 113 -9.65 -10.42 15.65
CA SER A 113 -8.99 -9.18 16.09
C SER A 113 -8.32 -8.39 14.97
N PHE A 114 -7.83 -9.02 13.90
CA PHE A 114 -7.21 -8.27 12.80
C PHE A 114 -8.25 -7.50 11.98
N LEU A 115 -9.37 -8.14 11.65
CA LEU A 115 -10.50 -7.51 10.98
C LEU A 115 -11.18 -6.48 11.90
N GLU A 116 -11.37 -6.79 13.18
CA GLU A 116 -11.89 -5.83 14.16
C GLU A 116 -10.97 -4.62 14.36
N ALA A 117 -9.65 -4.83 14.39
CA ALA A 117 -8.68 -3.75 14.45
C ALA A 117 -8.71 -2.90 13.18
N LEU A 118 -8.83 -3.52 11.99
CA LEU A 118 -9.03 -2.82 10.73
C LEU A 118 -10.31 -1.98 10.74
N LEU A 119 -11.42 -2.52 11.22
CA LEU A 119 -12.70 -1.81 11.29
C LEU A 119 -12.66 -0.67 12.34
N ARG A 120 -12.01 -0.87 13.49
CA ARG A 120 -11.78 0.19 14.49
C ARG A 120 -10.84 1.30 14.02
N MET A 121 -10.03 1.06 12.99
CA MET A 121 -9.17 2.09 12.39
C MET A 121 -9.92 3.01 11.41
N VAL A 122 -11.13 2.62 10.98
CA VAL A 122 -11.98 3.38 10.04
C VAL A 122 -13.09 4.16 10.76
N GLY A 123 -13.28 3.94 12.07
CA GLY A 123 -14.28 4.62 12.91
C GLY A 123 -13.73 5.83 13.65
#